data_AF-A0A7S2NE21-F1
#
_entry.id   AF-A0A7S2NE21-F1
#
_cell.length_a   1.000
_cell.length_b   1.000
_cell.length_c   1.000
_cell.angle_alpha   90.00
_cell.angle_beta   90.00
_cell.angle_gamma   90.00
#
_symmetry.space_group_name_H-M   'P 1'
#
loop_
_entity.id
_entity.type
_entity.pdbx_description
1 polymer ?
#
loop_
_entity_poly.entity_id
_entity_poly.type
_entity_poly.pdbx_seq_one_letter_code
_entity_poly.pdbx_strand_id
1 'polypeptide(L)'
;EAAVFHDLAAEDPIVVLGVPTNEEGRAQAIRRVIVLSALVASYYIVDFIWRLLVGMYGAADGSNDPLWSGLSQLGIELSIPACGYYGAMYAHRTVLLFFCGANVIFVAASAIGFFRLLVILCFSSTDMCEHEYDESTRSTCEIMTSDGVEKFFLLTNFAVLSTLACVSFLVGKRLYQGLSHLENSPIVPVTDRVPL
;
A
#
# COMPACT_ATOMS: atom_id res chain seq x y z
N GLU A 1 -26.06 47.08 -17.44
CA GLU A 1 -24.73 46.49 -17.19
C GLU A 1 -24.13 46.07 -18.52
N ALA A 2 -23.03 46.72 -18.89
CA ALA A 2 -22.37 46.54 -20.18
C ALA A 2 -21.38 45.37 -20.12
N ALA A 3 -21.39 44.57 -21.17
CA ALA A 3 -20.47 43.49 -21.44
C ALA A 3 -19.03 43.99 -21.58
N VAL A 4 -18.09 43.32 -20.90
CA VAL A 4 -16.66 43.40 -21.20
C VAL A 4 -16.23 42.03 -21.68
N PHE A 5 -16.34 41.84 -23.00
CA PHE A 5 -15.79 40.70 -23.73
C PHE A 5 -14.35 41.09 -24.06
N HIS A 6 -13.39 40.60 -23.27
CA HIS A 6 -11.96 40.78 -23.58
C HIS A 6 -11.57 39.73 -24.62
N ASP A 7 -11.20 40.21 -25.81
CA ASP A 7 -10.44 39.51 -26.83
C ASP A 7 -9.21 38.83 -26.19
N LEU A 8 -9.29 37.51 -26.02
CA LEU A 8 -8.10 36.67 -25.85
C LEU A 8 -7.64 36.30 -27.25
N ALA A 9 -6.66 37.07 -27.72
CA ALA A 9 -5.91 36.82 -28.94
C ALA A 9 -5.51 35.35 -29.02
N ALA A 10 -5.70 34.77 -30.21
CA ALA A 10 -5.22 33.44 -30.54
C ALA A 10 -3.69 33.40 -30.40
N GLU A 11 -3.21 32.89 -29.27
CA GLU A 11 -1.81 32.50 -29.11
C GLU A 11 -1.53 31.35 -30.09
N ASP A 12 -0.57 31.57 -30.99
CA ASP A 12 -0.08 30.53 -31.89
C ASP A 12 0.32 29.29 -31.07
N PRO A 13 -0.09 28.08 -31.49
CA PRO A 13 0.30 26.86 -30.79
C PRO A 13 1.81 26.69 -30.92
N ILE A 14 2.54 27.01 -29.84
CA ILE A 14 3.96 26.67 -29.72
C ILE A 14 4.03 25.14 -29.79
N VAL A 15 4.45 24.64 -30.95
CA VAL A 15 4.78 23.23 -31.14
C VAL A 15 6.09 22.99 -30.43
N VAL A 16 6.01 22.71 -29.13
CA VAL A 16 7.14 22.24 -28.32
C VAL A 16 7.57 20.91 -28.93
N LEU A 17 8.72 20.92 -29.63
CA LEU A 17 9.32 19.74 -30.22
C LEU A 17 9.60 18.74 -29.08
N GLY A 18 8.75 17.71 -28.97
CA GLY A 18 8.79 16.73 -27.90
C GLY A 18 10.14 16.03 -27.89
N VAL A 19 10.95 16.29 -26.88
CA VAL A 19 12.05 15.39 -26.51
C VAL A 19 11.40 14.01 -26.33
N PRO A 20 11.90 12.94 -26.97
CA PRO A 20 11.41 11.59 -26.73
C PRO A 20 11.78 11.23 -25.30
N THR A 21 10.92 11.61 -24.36
CA THR A 21 10.96 11.15 -22.98
C THR A 21 10.74 9.65 -23.05
N ASN A 22 11.49 8.90 -22.25
CA ASN A 22 11.32 7.46 -22.06
C ASN A 22 10.00 7.20 -21.29
N GLU A 23 8.89 7.63 -21.88
CA GLU A 23 7.52 7.63 -21.35
C GLU A 23 7.02 6.20 -21.19
N GLU A 24 7.42 5.30 -22.08
CA GLU A 24 6.98 3.91 -22.11
C GLU A 24 7.37 3.19 -20.81
N GLY A 25 8.62 3.34 -20.37
CA GLY A 25 9.10 2.76 -19.11
C GLY A 25 8.37 3.33 -17.90
N ARG A 26 8.08 4.63 -17.89
CA ARG A 26 7.37 5.33 -16.80
C ARG A 26 5.92 4.89 -16.73
N ALA A 27 5.21 4.90 -17.85
CA ALA A 27 3.81 4.49 -17.95
C ALA A 27 3.66 3.03 -17.52
N GLN A 28 4.61 2.16 -17.86
CA GLN A 28 4.61 0.77 -17.40
C GLN A 28 4.83 0.66 -15.88
N ALA A 29 5.74 1.45 -15.31
CA ALA A 29 5.96 1.45 -13.86
C ALA A 29 4.73 1.95 -13.08
N ILE A 30 4.09 3.02 -13.54
CA ILE A 30 2.84 3.55 -12.96
C ILE A 30 1.74 2.49 -13.01
N ARG A 31 1.53 1.85 -14.17
CA ARG A 31 0.54 0.77 -14.33
C ARG A 31 0.78 -0.38 -13.34
N ARG A 32 2.05 -0.76 -13.11
CA ARG A 32 2.39 -1.82 -12.14
C ARG A 32 2.03 -1.42 -10.71
N VAL A 33 2.30 -0.18 -10.29
CA VAL A 33 1.92 0.29 -8.95
C VAL A 33 0.40 0.30 -8.79
N ILE A 34 -0.34 0.79 -9.79
CA ILE A 34 -1.80 0.83 -9.74
C ILE A 34 -2.40 -0.58 -9.61
N VAL A 35 -1.91 -1.54 -10.41
CA VAL A 35 -2.38 -2.93 -10.36
C VAL A 35 -2.04 -3.55 -9.00
N LEU A 36 -0.83 -3.33 -8.47
CA LEU A 36 -0.45 -3.83 -7.14
C LEU A 36 -1.30 -3.22 -6.03
N SER A 37 -1.54 -1.91 -6.04
CA SER A 37 -2.43 -1.24 -5.10
C SER A 37 -3.84 -1.83 -5.14
N ALA A 38 -4.39 -2.08 -6.33
CA ALA A 38 -5.70 -2.68 -6.49
C ALA A 38 -5.75 -4.13 -5.98
N LEU A 39 -4.72 -4.93 -6.25
CA LEU A 39 -4.62 -6.31 -5.75
C LEU A 39 -4.53 -6.36 -4.22
N VAL A 40 -3.70 -5.51 -3.62
CA VAL A 40 -3.55 -5.40 -2.16
C VAL A 40 -4.85 -4.92 -1.51
N ALA A 41 -5.50 -3.91 -2.08
CA ALA A 41 -6.81 -3.45 -1.58
C ALA A 41 -7.87 -4.56 -1.67
N SER A 42 -7.94 -5.27 -2.79
CA SER A 42 -8.86 -6.39 -2.97
C SER A 42 -8.61 -7.49 -1.95
N TYR A 43 -7.33 -7.79 -1.67
CA TYR A 43 -6.95 -8.74 -0.65
C TYR A 43 -7.46 -8.36 0.73
N TYR A 44 -7.22 -7.12 1.19
CA TYR A 44 -7.71 -6.65 2.49
C TYR A 44 -9.24 -6.67 2.60
N ILE A 45 -9.94 -6.30 1.53
CA ILE A 45 -11.42 -6.37 1.50
C ILE A 45 -11.90 -7.81 1.62
N VAL A 46 -11.32 -8.75 0.87
CA VAL A 46 -11.70 -10.16 0.92
C VAL A 46 -11.37 -10.77 2.29
N ASP A 47 -10.20 -10.48 2.85
CA ASP A 47 -9.80 -10.92 4.20
C ASP A 47 -10.76 -10.37 5.26
N PHE A 48 -11.12 -9.08 5.18
CA PHE A 48 -12.09 -8.48 6.08
C PHE A 48 -13.48 -9.13 5.98
N ILE A 49 -13.99 -9.33 4.76
CA ILE A 49 -15.27 -10.02 4.52
C ILE A 49 -15.23 -11.43 5.10
N TRP A 50 -14.13 -12.16 4.89
CA TRP A 50 -13.93 -13.49 5.45
C TRP A 50 -14.00 -13.48 6.98
N ARG A 51 -13.26 -12.58 7.64
CA ARG A 51 -13.28 -12.42 9.11
C ARG A 51 -14.67 -12.08 9.63
N LEU A 52 -15.42 -11.26 8.89
CA LEU A 52 -16.80 -10.90 9.20
C LEU A 52 -17.72 -12.13 9.10
N LEU A 53 -17.58 -12.95 8.05
CA LEU A 53 -18.37 -14.18 7.87
C LEU A 53 -18.05 -15.25 8.91
N VAL A 54 -16.81 -15.34 9.38
CA VAL A 54 -16.40 -16.24 10.48
C VAL A 54 -16.94 -15.76 11.83
N GLY A 55 -17.45 -14.53 11.92
CA GLY A 55 -18.03 -13.98 13.13
C GLY A 55 -17.01 -13.41 14.11
N MET A 56 -15.77 -13.10 13.65
CA MET A 56 -14.72 -12.52 14.51
C MET A 56 -15.09 -11.16 15.11
N TYR A 57 -16.07 -10.46 14.53
CA TYR A 57 -16.55 -9.16 15.01
C TYR A 57 -17.92 -9.26 15.71
N GLY A 58 -18.39 -10.47 16.02
CA GLY A 58 -19.63 -10.66 16.78
C GLY A 58 -19.41 -10.34 18.25
N ALA A 59 -20.09 -9.32 18.77
CA ALA A 59 -20.04 -9.02 20.20
C ALA A 59 -21.03 -9.91 20.98
N ALA A 60 -20.58 -10.50 22.08
CA ALA A 60 -21.41 -11.34 22.94
C ALA A 60 -22.51 -10.55 23.67
N ASP A 61 -22.33 -9.24 23.83
CA ASP A 61 -23.23 -8.31 24.51
C ASP A 61 -24.13 -7.51 23.56
N GLY A 62 -24.03 -7.74 22.25
CA GLY A 62 -24.76 -6.98 21.23
C GLY A 62 -24.21 -5.58 20.94
N SER A 63 -23.01 -5.24 21.44
CA SER A 63 -22.32 -4.00 21.08
C SER A 63 -21.77 -4.04 19.63
N ASN A 64 -21.70 -2.88 18.97
CA ASN A 64 -21.15 -2.77 17.60
C ASN A 64 -19.67 -2.34 17.59
N ASP A 65 -19.07 -2.18 18.77
CA ASP A 65 -17.69 -1.69 18.94
C ASP A 65 -16.63 -2.53 18.21
N PRO A 66 -16.65 -3.88 18.24
CA PRO A 66 -15.65 -4.67 17.52
C PRO A 66 -15.76 -4.50 16.00
N LEU A 67 -16.97 -4.32 15.46
CA LEU A 67 -17.19 -4.07 14.04
C LEU A 67 -16.63 -2.70 13.63
N TRP A 68 -16.88 -1.66 14.42
CA TRP A 68 -16.32 -0.33 14.17
C TRP A 68 -14.79 -0.33 14.24
N SER A 69 -14.22 -1.05 15.20
CA SER A 69 -12.78 -1.25 15.30
C SER A 69 -12.23 -1.92 14.03
N GLY A 70 -12.82 -3.04 13.61
CA GLY A 70 -12.43 -3.73 12.37
C GLY A 70 -12.57 -2.87 11.12
N LEU A 71 -13.65 -2.09 11.00
CA LEU A 71 -13.87 -1.18 9.87
C LEU A 71 -12.83 -0.05 9.85
N SER A 72 -12.49 0.49 11.03
CA SER A 72 -11.46 1.53 11.15
C SER A 72 -10.08 0.99 10.75
N GLN A 73 -9.76 -0.23 11.16
CA GLN A 73 -8.54 -0.93 10.76
C GLN A 73 -8.49 -1.14 9.25
N LEU A 74 -9.57 -1.63 8.64
CA LEU A 74 -9.66 -1.78 7.18
C LEU A 74 -9.46 -0.43 6.47
N GLY A 75 -10.03 0.65 7.00
CA GLY A 75 -9.85 2.00 6.46
C GLY A 75 -8.39 2.45 6.48
N ILE A 76 -7.67 2.17 7.57
CA ILE A 76 -6.24 2.44 7.69
C ILE A 76 -5.45 1.57 6.69
N GLU A 77 -5.77 0.29 6.57
CA GLU A 77 -5.10 -0.64 5.64
C GLU A 77 -5.33 -0.24 4.18
N LEU A 78 -6.52 0.25 3.82
CA LEU A 78 -6.88 0.76 2.49
C LEU A 78 -6.28 2.13 2.17
N SER A 79 -5.91 2.92 3.18
CA SER A 79 -5.23 4.20 2.97
C SER A 79 -3.85 4.00 2.31
N ILE A 80 -3.15 2.90 2.61
CA ILE A 80 -1.84 2.57 2.05
C ILE A 80 -1.90 2.39 0.52
N PRO A 81 -2.72 1.47 -0.05
CA PRO A 81 -2.84 1.30 -1.50
C PRO A 81 -3.40 2.55 -2.17
N ALA A 82 -4.28 3.32 -1.51
CA ALA A 82 -4.74 4.61 -2.01
C ALA A 82 -3.58 5.60 -2.18
N CYS A 83 -2.69 5.73 -1.19
CA CYS A 83 -1.46 6.52 -1.32
C CYS A 83 -0.59 6.03 -2.49
N GLY A 84 -0.44 4.71 -2.67
CA GLY A 84 0.26 4.16 -3.83
C GLY A 84 -0.36 4.59 -5.17
N TYR A 85 -1.70 4.53 -5.27
CA TYR A 85 -2.45 4.94 -6.45
C TYR A 85 -2.30 6.44 -6.73
N TYR A 86 -2.61 7.30 -5.76
CA TYR A 86 -2.53 8.75 -5.89
C TYR A 86 -1.09 9.21 -6.15
N GLY A 87 -0.11 8.64 -5.45
CA GLY A 87 1.30 8.94 -5.64
C GLY A 87 1.79 8.59 -7.04
N ALA A 88 1.33 7.48 -7.61
CA ALA A 88 1.67 7.06 -8.96
C ALA A 88 0.96 7.90 -10.04
N MET A 89 -0.33 8.20 -9.85
CA MET A 89 -1.15 8.96 -10.81
C MET A 89 -0.69 10.42 -10.95
N TYR A 90 -0.39 11.08 -9.82
CA TYR A 90 -0.03 12.50 -9.79
C TYR A 90 1.49 12.75 -9.67
N ALA A 91 2.31 11.68 -9.75
CA ALA A 91 3.76 11.75 -9.60
C ALA A 91 4.23 12.45 -8.29
N HIS A 92 3.41 12.41 -7.23
CA HIS A 92 3.75 13.01 -5.93
C HIS A 92 4.66 12.09 -5.12
N ARG A 93 5.94 12.49 -4.99
CA ARG A 93 6.97 11.71 -4.29
C ARG A 93 6.70 11.47 -2.81
N THR A 94 6.16 12.46 -2.10
CA THR A 94 5.87 12.34 -0.66
C THR A 94 4.85 11.23 -0.38
N VAL A 95 3.81 11.14 -1.22
CA VAL A 95 2.77 10.11 -1.09
C VAL A 95 3.33 8.72 -1.43
N LEU A 96 4.19 8.62 -2.45
CA LEU A 96 4.90 7.37 -2.77
C LEU A 96 5.85 6.92 -1.65
N LEU A 97 6.50 7.87 -0.96
CA LEU A 97 7.35 7.57 0.20
C LEU A 97 6.51 6.99 1.34
N PHE A 98 5.32 7.52 1.61
CA PHE A 98 4.40 6.97 2.60
C PHE A 98 3.98 5.53 2.24
N PHE A 99 3.61 5.28 0.99
CA PHE A 99 3.29 3.93 0.51
C PHE A 99 4.47 2.96 0.73
N CYS A 100 5.68 3.35 0.33
CA CYS A 100 6.87 2.51 0.49
C CYS A 100 7.22 2.28 1.96
N GLY A 101 7.15 3.35 2.78
CA GLY A 101 7.42 3.30 4.22
C GLY A 101 6.44 2.39 4.95
N ALA A 102 5.14 2.51 4.67
CA ALA A 102 4.12 1.67 5.27
C ALA A 102 4.33 0.18 4.93
N ASN A 103 4.65 -0.15 3.67
CA ASN A 103 4.97 -1.53 3.28
C ASN A 103 6.22 -2.07 3.99
N VAL A 104 7.27 -1.26 4.19
CA VAL A 104 8.49 -1.67 4.93
C VAL A 104 8.19 -1.90 6.40
N ILE A 105 7.46 -0.98 7.04
CA ILE A 105 7.04 -1.12 8.43
C ILE A 105 6.20 -2.39 8.60
N PHE A 106 5.28 -2.64 7.68
CA PHE A 106 4.46 -3.84 7.66
C PHE A 106 5.33 -5.10 7.59
N VAL A 107 6.26 -5.20 6.62
CA VAL A 107 7.18 -6.35 6.51
C VAL A 107 8.01 -6.55 7.77
N ALA A 108 8.51 -5.47 8.37
CA ALA A 108 9.29 -5.55 9.60
C ALA A 108 8.45 -6.03 10.78
N ALA A 109 7.25 -5.47 10.97
CA ALA A 109 6.32 -5.88 12.02
C ALA A 109 5.89 -7.34 11.85
N SER A 110 5.55 -7.74 10.61
CA SER A 110 5.25 -9.12 10.24
C SER A 110 6.42 -10.05 10.56
N ALA A 111 7.64 -9.69 10.16
CA ALA A 111 8.83 -10.50 10.46
C ALA A 111 9.05 -10.66 11.97
N ILE A 112 8.94 -9.58 12.76
CA ILE A 112 9.06 -9.63 14.22
C ILE A 112 7.99 -10.54 14.83
N GLY A 113 6.73 -10.40 14.42
CA GLY A 113 5.63 -11.24 14.87
C GLY A 113 5.86 -12.72 14.54
N PHE A 114 6.32 -13.00 13.32
CA PHE A 114 6.65 -14.36 12.90
C PHE A 114 7.84 -14.95 13.68
N PHE A 115 8.91 -14.18 13.90
CA PHE A 115 10.04 -14.64 14.72
C PHE A 115 9.60 -14.90 16.16
N ARG A 116 8.75 -14.04 16.74
CA ARG A 116 8.19 -14.26 18.07
C ARG A 116 7.40 -15.57 18.11
N LEU A 117 6.54 -15.81 17.13
CA LEU A 117 5.79 -17.06 17.01
C LEU A 117 6.69 -18.29 16.84
N LEU A 118 7.75 -18.19 16.03
CA LEU A 118 8.73 -19.26 15.88
C LEU A 118 9.47 -19.56 17.18
N VAL A 119 9.85 -18.55 17.94
CA VAL A 119 10.49 -18.74 19.26
C VAL A 119 9.53 -19.45 20.21
N ILE A 120 8.26 -19.03 20.27
CA ILE A 120 7.25 -19.71 21.09
C ILE A 120 7.12 -21.18 20.65
N LEU A 121 6.96 -21.45 19.36
CA LEU A 121 6.83 -22.82 18.85
C LEU A 121 8.06 -23.71 19.10
N CYS A 122 9.27 -23.15 19.03
CA CYS A 122 10.50 -23.93 19.21
C CYS A 122 10.81 -24.22 20.69
N PHE A 123 10.42 -23.33 21.61
CA PHE A 123 10.82 -23.41 23.02
C PHE A 123 9.69 -23.78 23.98
N SER A 124 8.42 -23.66 23.56
CA SER A 124 7.27 -23.79 24.47
C SER A 124 6.71 -25.21 24.53
N SER A 125 6.46 -25.71 25.75
CA SER A 125 5.41 -26.70 25.99
C SER A 125 4.04 -26.02 25.81
N THR A 126 2.98 -26.80 25.58
CA THR A 126 1.61 -26.31 25.32
C THR A 126 1.09 -25.28 26.34
N ASP A 127 1.68 -25.24 27.54
CA ASP A 127 1.25 -24.43 28.68
C ASP A 127 1.52 -22.91 28.55
N MET A 128 2.43 -22.45 27.67
CA MET A 128 2.72 -21.01 27.59
C MET A 128 1.71 -20.20 26.78
N CYS A 129 0.94 -20.82 25.85
CA CYS A 129 -0.14 -20.11 25.15
C CYS A 129 -1.23 -19.63 26.15
N GLU A 130 -1.42 -20.33 27.27
CA GLU A 130 -2.38 -19.93 28.31
C GLU A 130 -1.95 -18.69 29.10
N HIS A 131 -0.66 -18.38 29.14
CA HIS A 131 -0.10 -17.24 29.89
C HIS A 131 -0.08 -15.93 29.09
N GLU A 132 -0.51 -15.95 27.83
CA GLU A 132 -0.59 -14.75 27.01
C GLU A 132 -1.83 -13.92 27.39
N TYR A 133 -1.62 -12.67 27.82
CA TYR A 133 -2.70 -11.78 28.29
C TYR A 133 -3.60 -11.24 27.17
N ASP A 134 -3.15 -11.34 25.92
CA ASP A 134 -3.87 -10.81 24.77
C ASP A 134 -4.59 -11.93 24.02
N GLU A 135 -5.92 -11.83 23.95
CA GLU A 135 -6.82 -12.82 23.33
C GLU A 135 -6.50 -13.04 21.84
N SER A 136 -6.06 -11.99 21.14
CA SER A 136 -5.68 -12.07 19.73
C SER A 136 -4.38 -12.86 19.52
N THR A 137 -3.42 -12.69 20.43
CA THR A 137 -2.14 -13.41 20.40
C THR A 137 -2.34 -14.87 20.84
N ARG A 138 -3.21 -15.11 21.83
CA ARG A 138 -3.57 -16.45 22.30
C ARG A 138 -4.22 -17.29 21.21
N SER A 139 -5.25 -16.79 20.55
CA SER A 139 -5.92 -17.52 19.45
C SER A 139 -4.94 -17.85 18.31
N THR A 140 -4.04 -16.93 17.98
CA THR A 140 -2.97 -17.18 17.00
C THR A 140 -2.01 -18.29 17.45
N CYS A 141 -1.67 -18.33 18.74
CA CYS A 141 -0.83 -19.37 19.36
C CYS A 141 -1.51 -20.75 19.32
N GLU A 142 -2.79 -20.81 19.65
CA GLU A 142 -3.60 -22.04 19.62
C GLU A 142 -3.73 -22.59 18.18
N ILE A 143 -3.97 -21.72 17.18
CA ILE A 143 -4.03 -22.14 15.77
C ILE A 143 -2.67 -22.69 15.30
N MET A 144 -1.56 -22.03 15.68
CA MET A 144 -0.20 -22.43 15.32
C MET A 144 0.24 -23.77 15.92
N THR A 145 -0.24 -24.08 17.13
CA THR A 145 0.02 -25.35 17.82
C THR A 145 -0.93 -26.46 17.35
N SER A 146 -2.07 -26.14 16.75
CA SER A 146 -2.95 -27.13 16.14
C SER A 146 -2.30 -27.80 14.91
N ASP A 147 -2.53 -29.09 14.72
CA ASP A 147 -2.20 -29.82 13.48
C ASP A 147 -3.24 -29.60 12.36
N GLY A 148 -4.09 -28.57 12.50
CA GLY A 148 -5.17 -28.26 11.57
C GLY A 148 -4.70 -27.57 10.28
N VAL A 149 -5.59 -27.53 9.29
CA VAL A 149 -5.39 -26.79 8.02
C VAL A 149 -5.28 -25.28 8.22
N GLU A 150 -5.82 -24.76 9.34
CA GLU A 150 -5.82 -23.34 9.70
C GLU A 150 -4.40 -22.78 9.84
N LYS A 151 -3.47 -23.60 10.35
CA LYS A 151 -2.04 -23.26 10.42
C LYS A 151 -1.46 -22.95 9.05
N PHE A 152 -1.75 -23.79 8.06
CA PHE A 152 -1.27 -23.57 6.69
C PHE A 152 -1.91 -22.33 6.06
N PHE A 153 -3.18 -22.07 6.35
CA PHE A 153 -3.85 -20.85 5.90
C PHE A 153 -3.19 -19.61 6.48
N LEU A 154 -2.89 -19.60 7.78
CA LEU A 154 -2.22 -18.49 8.46
C LEU A 154 -0.81 -18.25 7.91
N LEU A 155 0.01 -19.31 7.78
CA LEU A 155 1.35 -19.22 7.20
C LEU A 155 1.32 -18.76 5.74
N THR A 156 0.35 -19.24 4.96
CA THR A 156 0.19 -18.84 3.55
C THR A 156 -0.22 -17.38 3.46
N ASN A 157 -1.18 -16.93 4.26
CA ASN A 157 -1.61 -15.53 4.36
C ASN A 157 -0.40 -14.63 4.68
N PHE A 158 0.37 -15.00 5.70
CA PHE A 158 1.59 -14.29 6.09
C PHE A 158 2.61 -14.20 4.94
N ALA A 159 2.86 -15.31 4.24
CA ALA A 159 3.78 -15.33 3.11
C ALA A 159 3.29 -14.48 1.94
N VAL A 160 2.00 -14.54 1.62
CA VAL A 160 1.37 -13.74 0.55
C VAL A 160 1.47 -12.25 0.88
N LEU A 161 1.08 -11.83 2.09
CA LEU A 161 1.18 -10.43 2.50
C LEU A 161 2.62 -9.91 2.50
N SER A 162 3.56 -10.71 3.01
CA SER A 162 4.99 -10.33 3.04
C SER A 162 5.56 -10.20 1.63
N THR A 163 5.23 -11.11 0.72
CA THR A 163 5.69 -11.04 -0.67
C THR A 163 5.07 -9.86 -1.42
N LEU A 164 3.77 -9.60 -1.25
CA LEU A 164 3.10 -8.43 -1.82
C LEU A 164 3.69 -7.12 -1.33
N ALA A 165 4.00 -7.00 -0.03
CA ALA A 165 4.60 -5.80 0.54
C ALA A 165 6.03 -5.58 0.03
N CYS A 166 6.85 -6.64 -0.06
CA CYS A 166 8.17 -6.59 -0.67
C CYS A 166 8.13 -6.16 -2.15
N VAL A 167 7.23 -6.75 -2.94
CA VAL A 167 7.06 -6.39 -4.36
C VAL A 167 6.59 -4.94 -4.49
N SER A 168 5.64 -4.51 -3.67
CA SER A 168 5.13 -3.14 -3.60
C SER A 168 6.25 -2.14 -3.29
N PHE A 169 7.11 -2.44 -2.33
CA PHE A 169 8.28 -1.63 -2.01
C PHE A 169 9.27 -1.56 -3.18
N LEU A 170 9.60 -2.69 -3.80
CA LEU A 170 10.55 -2.73 -4.92
C LEU A 170 10.05 -1.91 -6.13
N VAL A 171 8.77 -2.06 -6.48
CA VAL A 171 8.16 -1.31 -7.59
C VAL A 171 8.05 0.17 -7.23
N GLY A 172 7.61 0.50 -6.01
CA GLY A 172 7.51 1.88 -5.52
C GLY A 172 8.87 2.59 -5.51
N LYS A 173 9.93 1.92 -5.03
CA LYS A 173 11.30 2.44 -5.06
C LYS A 173 11.79 2.73 -6.48
N ARG A 174 11.53 1.82 -7.43
CA ARG A 174 11.90 2.03 -8.84
C ARG A 174 11.17 3.23 -9.44
N LEU A 175 9.87 3.38 -9.15
CA LEU A 175 9.10 4.54 -9.60
C LEU A 175 9.62 5.84 -8.98
N TYR A 176 9.89 5.84 -7.67
CA TYR A 176 10.43 6.98 -6.94
C TYR A 176 11.78 7.45 -7.53
N GLN A 177 12.70 6.52 -7.79
CA GLN A 177 13.98 6.82 -8.42
C GLN A 177 13.79 7.37 -9.84
N GLY A 178 12.87 6.79 -10.62
CA GLY A 178 12.53 7.30 -11.95
C GLY A 178 12.03 8.75 -11.93
N LEU A 179 11.26 9.13 -10.91
CA LEU A 179 10.79 10.51 -10.74
C LEU A 179 11.91 11.48 -10.34
N SER A 180 12.91 11.03 -9.57
CA SER A 180 14.04 11.87 -9.11
C SER A 180 14.89 12.45 -10.24
N HIS A 181 15.05 11.68 -11.32
CA HIS A 181 15.80 12.14 -12.48
C HIS A 181 15.15 13.32 -13.23
N LEU A 182 13.81 13.44 -13.16
CA LEU A 182 13.07 14.50 -13.87
C LEU A 182 13.17 15.86 -13.21
N GLU A 183 13.23 15.93 -11.88
CA GLU A 183 13.32 17.20 -11.16
C GLU A 183 14.73 17.79 -11.18
N ASN A 184 15.74 16.92 -11.29
CA ASN A 184 17.13 17.35 -11.38
C ASN A 184 17.57 17.68 -12.81
N SER A 185 16.71 17.46 -13.82
CA SER A 185 16.99 17.96 -15.17
C SER A 185 16.91 19.49 -15.12
N PRO A 186 18.04 20.21 -15.35
CA PRO A 186 18.03 21.66 -15.33
C PRO A 186 16.99 22.11 -16.36
N ILE A 187 16.03 22.91 -15.89
CA ILE A 187 15.14 23.66 -16.78
C ILE A 187 16.08 24.52 -17.61
N VAL A 188 16.41 24.07 -18.81
CA VAL A 188 17.13 24.90 -19.76
C VAL A 188 16.17 26.05 -20.03
N PRO A 189 16.49 27.29 -19.59
CA PRO A 189 15.63 28.40 -19.89
C PRO A 189 15.55 28.45 -21.41
N VAL A 190 14.34 28.26 -21.95
CA VAL A 190 14.05 28.47 -23.36
C VAL A 190 14.37 29.94 -23.59
N THR A 191 15.60 30.20 -24.03
CA THR A 191 16.04 31.53 -24.40
C THR A 191 15.43 31.74 -25.76
N ASP A 192 14.23 32.31 -25.77
CA ASP A 192 13.56 32.82 -26.96
C ASP A 192 14.52 33.79 -27.67
N ARG A 193 15.27 33.27 -28.63
CA ARG A 193 15.92 34.10 -29.63
C ARG A 193 14.84 34.47 -30.63
N VAL A 194 14.15 35.58 -30.35
CA VAL A 194 13.36 36.30 -31.35
C VAL A 194 14.33 36.77 -32.44
N PRO A 195 14.21 36.31 -33.69
CA PRO A 195 14.95 36.92 -34.79
C PRO A 195 14.34 38.30 -35.07
N LEU A 196 15.17 39.34 -34.95
CA LEU A 196 14.90 40.71 -35.40
C LEU A 196 15.07 40.84 -36.91
#